data_AF-T1H605-F1
#
_entry.id   AF-T1H605-F1
#
_cell.length_a   1.000
_cell.length_b   1.000
_cell.length_c   1.000
_cell.angle_alpha   90.00
_cell.angle_beta   90.00
_cell.angle_gamma   90.00
#
_symmetry.space_group_name_H-M   'P 1'
#
loop_
_entity.id
_entity.type
_entity.pdbx_description
1 polymer ?
#
loop_
_entity_poly.entity_id
_entity_poly.type
_entity_poly.pdbx_seq_one_letter_code
_entity_poly.pdbx_strand_id
1 'polypeptide(L)'
;NMILRKMGNSVTPTVELKKDGDVYTFTTSSTFKTSSFSFKVGEEFDEETLDGRKVKTVCTFEGDNKLVQQQKGDKPTTIVREFKDNE
;
A
#
# COMPACT_ATOMS: atom_id res chain seq x y z
N ASN A 1 17.39 10.34 -23.35
CA ASN A 1 16.00 10.38 -22.88
C ASN A 1 15.87 10.87 -21.44
N MET A 2 15.76 12.18 -21.21
CA MET A 2 15.55 12.80 -19.88
C MET A 2 14.08 13.27 -19.70
N ILE A 3 13.08 12.43 -20.00
CA ILE A 3 11.65 12.80 -19.89
C ILE A 3 10.88 11.88 -18.92
N LEU A 4 11.56 11.31 -17.92
CA LEU A 4 10.88 10.55 -16.85
C LEU A 4 11.21 11.04 -15.44
N ARG A 5 12.11 12.01 -15.28
CA ARG A 5 12.55 12.49 -13.96
C ARG A 5 11.91 13.81 -13.50
N LYS A 6 11.03 14.41 -14.32
CA LYS A 6 10.40 15.71 -14.03
C LYS A 6 8.85 15.69 -13.98
N MET A 7 8.23 14.52 -14.10
CA MET A 7 6.77 14.32 -13.87
C MET A 7 6.48 13.48 -12.61
N GLY A 8 7.46 13.31 -11.71
CA GLY A 8 7.25 12.63 -10.43
C GLY A 8 6.71 13.54 -9.32
N ASN A 9 6.22 14.73 -9.64
CA ASN A 9 5.89 15.79 -8.65
C ASN A 9 4.42 16.19 -8.60
N SER A 10 3.53 15.51 -9.34
CA SER A 10 2.11 15.91 -9.36
C SER A 10 1.15 14.76 -9.70
N VAL A 11 1.45 13.56 -9.22
CA VAL A 11 0.42 12.52 -9.11
C VAL A 11 0.26 12.29 -7.63
N THR A 12 -0.75 12.91 -7.04
CA THR A 12 -1.23 12.53 -5.72
C THR A 12 -2.00 11.24 -5.95
N PRO A 13 -1.46 10.04 -5.62
CA PRO A 13 -2.27 8.85 -5.68
C PRO A 13 -3.42 9.03 -4.68
N THR A 14 -4.65 8.93 -5.16
CA THR A 14 -5.81 8.87 -4.27
C THR A 14 -5.77 7.55 -3.55
N VAL A 15 -5.64 7.59 -2.24
CA VAL A 15 -5.63 6.40 -1.39
C VAL A 15 -6.96 6.37 -0.66
N GLU A 16 -7.72 5.30 -0.88
CA GLU A 16 -8.97 5.03 -0.21
C GLU A 16 -8.81 3.77 0.64
N LEU A 17 -9.05 3.91 1.94
CA LEU A 17 -9.08 2.81 2.88
C LEU A 17 -10.53 2.60 3.33
N LYS A 18 -11.14 1.50 2.89
CA LYS A 18 -12.48 1.10 3.30
C LYS A 18 -12.40 0.00 4.35
N LYS A 19 -13.10 0.16 5.46
CA LYS A 19 -13.27 -0.91 6.47
C LYS A 19 -14.65 -1.55 6.31
N ASP A 20 -14.68 -2.87 6.13
CA ASP A 20 -15.89 -3.69 6.05
C ASP A 20 -15.79 -4.79 7.12
N GLY A 21 -16.37 -4.52 8.31
CA GLY A 21 -16.18 -5.37 9.48
C GLY A 21 -14.71 -5.46 9.91
N ASP A 22 -14.15 -6.66 9.84
CA ASP A 22 -12.74 -6.95 10.16
C ASP A 22 -11.79 -6.89 8.94
N VAL A 23 -12.33 -6.69 7.74
CA VAL A 23 -11.56 -6.62 6.50
C VAL A 23 -11.38 -5.16 6.08
N TYR A 24 -10.14 -4.80 5.80
CA TYR A 24 -9.75 -3.51 5.26
C TYR A 24 -9.44 -3.66 3.77
N THR A 25 -10.08 -2.86 2.94
CA THR A 25 -9.80 -2.77 1.51
C THR A 25 -9.06 -1.46 1.25
N PHE A 26 -7.83 -1.58 0.77
CA PHE A 26 -6.98 -0.45 0.42
C PHE A 26 -6.89 -0.34 -1.09
N THR A 27 -7.39 0.78 -1.60
CA THR A 27 -7.40 1.12 -3.01
C THR A 27 -6.48 2.31 -3.22
N THR A 28 -5.44 2.14 -4.02
CA THR A 28 -4.59 3.23 -4.49
C THR A 28 -4.88 3.47 -5.96
N SER A 29 -5.51 4.61 -6.26
CA SER A 29 -5.82 5.07 -7.60
C SER A 29 -4.87 6.21 -7.97
N SER A 30 -4.01 5.99 -8.96
CA SER A 30 -3.16 7.04 -9.53
C SER A 30 -3.52 7.27 -10.99
N THR A 31 -3.14 8.42 -11.56
CA THR A 31 -3.37 8.75 -12.99
C THR A 31 -2.80 7.71 -13.95
N PHE A 32 -1.86 6.88 -13.48
CA PHE A 32 -1.20 5.83 -14.27
C PHE A 32 -1.75 4.43 -14.00
N LYS A 33 -2.20 4.13 -12.78
CA LYS A 33 -2.62 2.78 -12.39
C LYS A 33 -3.46 2.81 -11.11
N THR A 34 -4.54 2.02 -11.10
CA THR A 34 -5.31 1.69 -9.89
C THR A 34 -4.94 0.28 -9.42
N SER A 35 -4.68 0.14 -8.14
CA SER A 35 -4.46 -1.14 -7.46
C SER A 35 -5.31 -1.18 -6.20
N SER A 36 -5.99 -2.30 -5.94
CA SER A 36 -6.74 -2.51 -4.71
C SER A 36 -6.40 -3.87 -4.13
N PHE A 37 -6.30 -3.95 -2.81
CA PHE A 37 -6.13 -5.20 -2.10
C PHE A 37 -6.91 -5.18 -0.79
N SER A 38 -7.40 -6.35 -0.38
CA SER A 38 -8.11 -6.54 0.88
C SER A 38 -7.24 -7.31 1.84
N PHE A 39 -7.14 -6.83 3.07
CA PHE A 39 -6.33 -7.42 4.14
C PHE A 39 -7.07 -7.30 5.47
N LYS A 40 -6.72 -8.15 6.44
CA LYS A 40 -7.10 -7.91 7.83
C LYS A 40 -5.92 -7.36 8.61
N VAL A 41 -6.18 -6.46 9.54
CA VAL A 41 -5.13 -5.82 10.33
C VAL A 41 -4.49 -6.84 11.25
N GLY A 42 -3.17 -7.00 11.13
CA GLY A 42 -2.40 -8.00 11.88
C GLY A 42 -2.50 -9.43 11.35
N GLU A 43 -3.23 -9.68 10.26
CA GLU A 43 -3.29 -10.99 9.61
C GLU A 43 -2.34 -11.05 8.42
N GLU A 44 -1.60 -12.14 8.30
CA GLU A 44 -0.72 -12.40 7.16
C GLU A 44 -1.55 -12.92 5.98
N PHE A 45 -1.38 -12.30 4.81
CA PHE A 45 -1.98 -12.77 3.56
C PHE A 45 -0.90 -13.02 2.51
N ASP A 46 -1.18 -13.90 1.55
CA ASP A 46 -0.29 -14.16 0.42
C ASP A 46 -0.48 -13.06 -0.64
N GLU A 47 0.56 -12.25 -0.86
CA GLU A 47 0.61 -11.21 -1.87
C GLU A 47 1.48 -11.69 -3.04
N GLU A 48 0.95 -11.63 -4.26
CA GLU A 48 1.75 -11.83 -5.47
C GLU A 48 2.24 -10.46 -5.95
N THR A 49 3.55 -10.23 -5.85
CA THR A 49 4.16 -8.98 -6.32
C THR A 49 4.08 -8.90 -7.84
N LEU A 50 4.16 -7.67 -8.38
CA LEU A 50 4.12 -7.44 -9.83
C LEU A 50 5.20 -8.19 -10.63
N ASP A 51 6.25 -8.65 -9.96
CA ASP A 51 7.32 -9.45 -10.56
C ASP A 51 7.13 -10.98 -10.38
N GLY A 52 5.96 -11.42 -9.94
CA GLY A 52 5.57 -12.84 -9.85
C GLY A 52 6.08 -13.57 -8.62
N ARG A 53 6.61 -12.87 -7.61
CA ARG A 53 7.02 -13.48 -6.34
C ARG A 53 5.83 -13.55 -5.40
N LYS A 54 5.63 -14.71 -4.79
CA LYS A 54 4.67 -14.89 -3.70
C LYS A 54 5.35 -14.54 -2.38
N VAL A 55 4.90 -13.47 -1.75
CA VAL A 55 5.41 -13.00 -0.46
C VAL A 55 4.26 -13.00 0.55
N LYS A 56 4.57 -13.23 1.83
CA LYS A 56 3.56 -13.07 2.88
C LYS A 56 3.58 -11.64 3.36
N THR A 57 2.45 -10.96 3.29
CA THR A 57 2.35 -9.56 3.69
C THR A 57 1.45 -9.44 4.90
N VAL A 58 1.88 -8.64 5.88
CA VAL A 58 1.05 -8.25 7.03
C VAL A 58 0.94 -6.74 7.06
N CYS A 59 -0.29 -6.26 7.23
CA CYS A 59 -0.59 -4.85 7.34
C CYS A 59 -1.06 -4.53 8.76
N THR A 60 -0.42 -3.57 9.42
CA THR A 60 -0.75 -3.13 10.78
C THR A 60 -0.89 -1.62 10.81
N PHE A 61 -1.86 -1.10 11.57
CA PHE A 61 -1.95 0.33 11.85
C PHE A 61 -1.15 0.65 13.12
N GLU A 62 -0.26 1.65 13.04
CA GLU A 62 0.47 2.19 14.18
C GLU A 62 -0.13 3.55 14.56
N GLY A 63 -1.02 3.58 15.54
CA GLY A 63 -1.81 4.77 15.85
C GLY A 63 -2.89 5.04 14.79
N ASP A 64 -3.38 6.27 14.74
CA ASP A 64 -4.57 6.61 13.93
C ASP A 64 -4.25 6.89 12.46
N ASN A 65 -3.00 7.20 12.13
CA ASN A 65 -2.65 7.76 10.82
C ASN A 65 -1.45 7.08 10.14
N LYS A 66 -0.98 5.94 10.64
CA LYS A 66 0.18 5.24 10.06
C LYS A 66 -0.18 3.80 9.73
N LEU A 67 -0.01 3.41 8.48
CA LEU A 67 -0.13 2.04 7.99
C LEU A 67 1.25 1.46 7.72
N VAL A 68 1.57 0.35 8.37
CA VAL A 68 2.81 -0.39 8.21
C VAL A 68 2.51 -1.70 7.47
N GLN A 69 3.01 -1.82 6.25
CA GLN A 69 2.96 -3.03 5.44
C GLN A 69 4.31 -3.73 5.52
N GLN A 70 4.35 -4.94 6.06
CA GLN A 70 5.56 -5.77 6.14
C GLN A 70 5.43 -6.95 5.22
N GLN A 71 6.27 -7.00 4.18
CA GLN A 71 6.37 -8.10 3.25
C GLN A 71 7.47 -9.05 3.73
N LYS A 72 7.09 -10.24 4.18
CA LYS A 72 7.94 -11.38 4.51
C LYS A 72 8.07 -12.26 3.25
N GLY A 73 9.07 -11.95 2.44
CA GLY A 73 9.53 -12.80 1.33
C GLY A 73 11.03 -13.03 1.44
N ASP A 74 11.67 -13.51 0.36
CA ASP A 74 13.14 -13.65 0.28
C ASP A 74 13.88 -12.34 0.62
N LYS A 75 13.25 -11.20 0.34
CA LYS A 75 13.71 -9.87 0.73
C LYS A 75 12.66 -9.22 1.61
N PRO A 76 12.82 -9.26 2.95
CA PRO A 76 11.89 -8.60 3.85
C PRO A 76 11.87 -7.11 3.55
N THR A 77 10.68 -6.57 3.30
CA THR A 77 10.49 -5.16 2.96
C THR A 77 9.40 -4.58 3.84
N THR A 78 9.70 -3.45 4.50
CA THR A 78 8.72 -2.73 5.30
C THR A 78 8.39 -1.40 4.60
N ILE A 79 7.12 -1.21 4.30
CA ILE A 79 6.58 -0.02 3.67
C ILE A 79 5.71 0.69 4.72
N VAL A 80 6.15 1.87 5.13
CA VAL A 80 5.41 2.71 6.06
C VAL A 80 4.72 3.81 5.28
N ARG A 81 3.40 3.93 5.44
CA ARG A 81 2.58 5.00 4.88
C ARG A 81 2.01 5.81 6.03
N GLU A 82 2.40 7.07 6.11
CA GLU A 82 1.85 8.03 7.06
C GLU A 82 0.83 8.91 6.32
N PHE A 83 -0.42 8.87 6.78
CA PHE A 83 -1.47 9.76 6.35
C PHE A 83 -1.35 11.03 7.17
N LYS A 84 -1.14 12.15 6.49
CA LYS A 84 -1.32 13.47 7.09
C LYS A 84 -2.66 13.97 6.61
N ASP A 85 -3.50 14.38 7.55
CA ASP A 85 -4.66 15.20 7.24
C ASP A 85 -4.10 16.49 6.65
N ASN A 86 -4.11 16.59 5.32
CA ASN A 86 -3.66 17.79 4.65
C ASN A 86 -4.87 18.72 4.64
N GLU A 87 -4.92 19.59 5.65
CA GLU A 87 -5.87 20.69 5.81
C GLU A 87 -6.13 21.45 4.49
#